data_AF-A0A2M7CJ36-F1
#
_entry.id   AF-A0A2M7CJ36-F1
#
_cell.length_a   1.000
_cell.length_b   1.000
_cell.length_c   1.000
_cell.angle_alpha   90.00
_cell.angle_beta   90.00
_cell.angle_gamma   90.00
#
_symmetry.space_group_name_H-M   'P 1'
#
loop_
_entity.id
_entity.type
_entity.pdbx_description
1 polymer ?
#
loop_
_entity_poly.entity_id
_entity_poly.type
_entity_poly.pdbx_seq_one_letter_code
_entity_poly.pdbx_strand_id
1 'polypeptide(L)'
;MQIIKISPQSEYGKIANQAKRIGYLIMLGGLVIFFTGLAIAYSTLKALGIIGLIPSMIGIIIMLPGFGLIVWGYKMVKVIIKLNNNPKHKT
;
A
#
# COMPACT_ATOMS: atom_id res chain seq x y z
N MET A 1 26.26 4.67 32.42
CA MET A 1 26.07 4.25 31.01
C MET A 1 24.58 4.00 30.80
N GLN A 2 23.85 4.95 30.20
CA GLN A 2 22.41 4.81 29.97
C GLN A 2 22.20 3.87 28.78
N ILE A 3 21.72 2.67 29.06
CA ILE A 3 21.35 1.70 28.04
C ILE A 3 20.08 2.25 27.40
N ILE A 4 20.24 2.89 26.24
CA ILE A 4 19.12 3.28 25.39
C ILE A 4 18.37 1.98 25.10
N LYS A 5 17.26 1.73 25.79
CA LYS A 5 16.27 0.72 25.42
C LYS A 5 15.62 1.22 24.14
N ILE A 6 16.35 1.12 23.03
CA ILE A 6 15.77 1.18 21.71
C ILE A 6 14.90 -0.08 21.67
N SER A 7 13.61 0.07 21.97
CA SER A 7 12.60 -0.86 21.52
C SER A 7 12.39 -0.52 20.05
N PRO A 8 13.04 -1.21 19.09
CA PRO A 8 12.80 -1.00 17.67
C PRO A 8 11.33 -1.27 17.31
N GLN A 9 10.58 -1.96 18.17
CA GLN A 9 9.19 -2.34 17.92
C GLN A 9 8.24 -1.16 17.69
N SER A 10 8.49 0.00 18.31
CA SER A 10 7.65 1.19 18.10
C SER A 10 7.97 1.94 16.81
N GLU A 11 9.26 2.10 16.49
CA GLU A 11 9.76 2.76 15.27
C GLU A 11 9.39 1.95 14.01
N TYR A 12 9.65 0.63 14.02
CA TYR A 12 9.34 -0.24 12.89
C TYR A 12 7.81 -0.41 12.70
N GLY A 13 7.03 -0.40 13.79
CA GLY A 13 5.57 -0.36 13.73
C GLY A 13 5.02 0.93 13.12
N LYS A 14 5.63 2.08 13.44
CA LYS A 14 5.31 3.37 12.82
C LYS A 14 5.65 3.38 11.33
N ILE A 15 6.83 2.88 10.94
CA ILE A 15 7.25 2.77 9.53
C ILE A 15 6.29 1.85 8.76
N ALA A 16 5.90 0.71 9.32
CA ALA A 16 4.96 -0.20 8.68
C ALA A 16 3.56 0.41 8.52
N ASN A 17 3.08 1.19 9.50
CA ASN A 17 1.83 1.93 9.38
C ASN A 17 1.92 3.08 8.36
N GLN A 18 3.06 3.77 8.28
CA GLN A 18 3.30 4.80 7.27
C GLN A 18 3.36 4.20 5.86
N ALA A 19 4.02 3.05 5.68
CA ALA A 19 4.05 2.31 4.43
C ALA A 19 2.63 1.86 4.00
N LYS A 20 1.80 1.38 4.93
CA LYS A 20 0.38 1.09 4.65
C LYS A 20 -0.40 2.33 4.22
N ARG A 21 -0.18 3.47 4.89
CA ARG A 21 -0.87 4.73 4.58
C ARG A 21 -0.47 5.27 3.21
N ILE A 22 0.80 5.20 2.86
CA ILE A 22 1.32 5.56 1.53
C ILE A 22 0.76 4.59 0.48
N GLY A 23 0.83 3.28 0.74
CA GLY A 23 0.27 2.27 -0.16
C GLY A 23 -1.23 2.47 -0.41
N TYR A 24 -1.98 2.86 0.62
CA TYR A 24 -3.41 3.19 0.50
C TYR A 24 -3.66 4.45 -0.34
N LEU A 25 -2.87 5.51 -0.15
CA LEU A 25 -2.96 6.72 -0.98
C LEU A 25 -2.65 6.44 -2.45
N ILE A 26 -1.63 5.62 -2.71
CA ILE A 26 -1.27 5.17 -4.07
C ILE A 26 -2.41 4.33 -4.67
N MET A 27 -3.02 3.44 -3.88
CA MET A 27 -4.16 2.64 -4.33
C MET A 27 -5.37 3.52 -4.68
N LEU A 28 -5.70 4.50 -3.83
CA LEU A 28 -6.77 5.46 -4.07
C LEU A 28 -6.52 6.29 -5.33
N GLY A 29 -5.29 6.81 -5.49
CA GLY A 29 -4.90 7.58 -6.66
C GLY A 29 -5.01 6.75 -7.95
N GLY A 30 -4.47 5.53 -7.94
CA GLY A 30 -4.58 4.61 -9.07
C GLY A 30 -6.02 4.23 -9.39
N LEU A 31 -6.88 4.06 -8.38
CA LEU A 31 -8.30 3.74 -8.54
C LEU A 31 -9.09 4.90 -9.17
N VAL A 32 -8.84 6.14 -8.75
CA VAL A 32 -9.45 7.33 -9.37
C VAL A 32 -9.06 7.43 -10.85
N ILE A 33 -7.78 7.26 -11.16
CA ILE A 33 -7.28 7.30 -12.54
C ILE A 33 -7.88 6.16 -13.37
N PHE A 34 -8.00 4.95 -12.79
CA PHE A 34 -8.61 3.80 -13.43
C PHE A 34 -10.07 4.05 -13.82
N PHE A 35 -10.90 4.48 -12.87
CA PHE A 35 -12.32 4.74 -13.13
C PHE A 35 -12.53 5.93 -14.08
N THR A 36 -11.65 6.94 -14.02
CA THR A 36 -11.68 8.06 -14.97
C THR A 36 -11.39 7.55 -16.39
N GLY A 37 -10.36 6.72 -16.58
CA GLY A 37 -10.08 6.09 -17.88
C GLY A 37 -11.22 5.20 -18.37
N LEU A 38 -11.79 4.38 -17.48
CA LEU A 38 -12.93 3.51 -17.80
C LEU A 38 -14.17 4.32 -18.23
N ALA A 39 -14.47 5.42 -17.54
CA ALA A 39 -15.59 6.31 -17.88
C ALA A 39 -15.40 6.97 -19.25
N ILE A 40 -14.18 7.42 -19.55
CA ILE A 40 -13.83 7.97 -20.86
C ILE A 40 -13.96 6.90 -21.95
N ALA A 41 -13.46 5.68 -21.70
CA ALA A 41 -13.57 4.56 -22.63
C ALA A 41 -15.03 4.18 -22.93
N TYR A 42 -15.88 4.16 -21.90
CA TYR A 42 -17.31 3.87 -22.04
C TYR A 42 -18.07 4.97 -22.79
N SER A 43 -17.76 6.23 -22.53
CA SER A 43 -18.37 7.37 -23.22
C SER A 43 -17.98 7.45 -24.71
N THR A 44 -16.77 7.02 -25.06
CA THR A 44 -16.20 7.17 -26.40
C THR A 44 -16.34 5.95 -27.32
N LEU A 45 -17.30 5.06 -27.01
CA LEU A 45 -17.52 3.71 -27.55
C LEU A 45 -17.49 3.54 -29.09
N LYS A 46 -17.48 4.61 -29.89
CA LYS A 46 -17.55 4.57 -31.36
C LYS A 46 -16.27 4.93 -32.12
N ALA A 47 -15.25 5.54 -31.49
CA ALA A 47 -14.00 5.88 -32.22
C ALA A 47 -12.76 6.12 -31.34
N LEU A 48 -12.92 6.47 -30.06
CA LEU A 48 -11.80 6.88 -29.18
C LEU A 48 -11.67 6.00 -27.92
N GLY A 49 -12.33 4.83 -27.89
CA GLY A 49 -12.29 3.91 -26.74
C GLY A 49 -10.86 3.49 -26.34
N ILE A 50 -9.92 3.46 -27.30
CA ILE A 50 -8.49 3.18 -27.06
C ILE A 50 -7.84 4.26 -26.19
N ILE A 51 -8.25 5.52 -26.34
CA ILE A 51 -7.71 6.65 -25.57
C ILE A 51 -8.14 6.55 -24.11
N GLY A 52 -9.35 6.07 -23.83
CA GLY A 52 -9.81 5.81 -22.45
C GLY A 52 -9.15 4.60 -21.79
N LEU A 53 -8.67 3.62 -22.58
CA LEU A 53 -7.95 2.45 -22.05
C LEU A 53 -6.57 2.81 -21.49
N ILE A 54 -5.91 3.85 -22.01
CA ILE A 54 -4.57 4.27 -21.55
C ILE A 54 -4.59 4.74 -20.08
N PRO A 55 -5.43 5.72 -19.66
CA PRO A 55 -5.54 6.09 -18.25
C PRO A 55 -5.96 4.91 -17.36
N SER A 56 -6.84 4.03 -17.85
CA SER A 56 -7.22 2.82 -17.13
C SER A 56 -6.01 1.92 -16.83
N MET A 57 -5.18 1.65 -17.84
CA MET A 57 -3.95 0.87 -17.69
C MET A 57 -2.95 1.54 -16.72
N ILE A 58 -2.80 2.87 -16.79
CA ILE A 58 -1.94 3.63 -15.88
C ILE A 58 -2.44 3.49 -14.43
N GLY A 59 -3.75 3.54 -14.21
CA GLY A 59 -4.35 3.31 -12.90
C GLY A 59 -3.97 1.95 -12.30
N ILE A 60 -4.02 0.88 -13.10
CA ILE A 60 -3.62 -0.48 -12.67
C ILE A 60 -2.12 -0.55 -12.35
N ILE A 61 -1.26 0.03 -13.20
CA ILE A 61 0.19 0.06 -12.99
C ILE A 61 0.55 0.76 -11.68
N ILE A 62 -0.19 1.80 -11.31
CA ILE A 62 -0.01 2.53 -10.04
C ILE A 62 -0.58 1.73 -8.85
N MET A 63 -1.71 1.03 -9.02
CA MET A 63 -2.32 0.23 -7.95
C MET A 63 -1.48 -0.98 -7.52
N LEU A 64 -0.77 -1.63 -8.45
CA LEU A 64 0.07 -2.81 -8.19
C LEU A 64 1.16 -2.56 -7.11
N PRO A 65 2.01 -1.52 -7.22
CA PRO A 65 2.96 -1.13 -6.17
C PRO A 65 2.27 -0.76 -4.85
N GLY A 66 1.15 -0.05 -4.90
CA GLY A 66 0.38 0.33 -3.72
C GLY A 66 -0.09 -0.90 -2.93
N PHE A 67 -0.61 -1.90 -3.63
CA PHE A 67 -1.01 -3.18 -3.05
C PHE A 67 0.18 -3.94 -2.43
N GLY A 68 1.33 -3.97 -3.13
CA GLY A 68 2.57 -4.56 -2.62
C GLY A 68 3.04 -3.95 -1.30
N LEU A 69 3.00 -2.62 -1.18
CA LEU A 69 3.37 -1.89 0.04
C LEU A 69 2.42 -2.18 1.21
N ILE A 70 1.11 -2.27 0.95
CA ILE A 70 0.12 -2.60 1.98
C ILE A 70 0.33 -4.03 2.51
N VAL A 71 0.49 -5.00 1.60
CA VAL A 71 0.69 -6.41 1.96
C VAL A 71 2.00 -6.59 2.73
N TRP A 72 3.08 -5.94 2.29
CA TRP A 72 4.36 -5.97 2.99
C TRP A 72 4.26 -5.33 4.39
N GLY A 73 3.64 -4.16 4.50
CA GLY A 73 3.39 -3.52 5.78
C GLY A 73 2.53 -4.37 6.73
N TYR A 74 1.54 -5.10 6.21
CA TYR A 74 0.74 -6.03 7.01
C TYR A 74 1.56 -7.23 7.51
N LYS A 75 2.39 -7.81 6.64
CA LYS A 75 3.27 -8.93 6.99
C LYS A 75 4.27 -8.52 8.08
N MET A 76 4.86 -7.33 7.98
CA MET A 76 5.77 -6.79 8.99
C MET A 76 5.09 -6.60 10.35
N VAL A 77 3.90 -5.97 10.38
CA VAL A 77 3.15 -5.79 11.64
C VAL A 77 2.79 -7.14 12.27
N LYS A 78 2.37 -8.13 11.48
CA LYS A 78 2.04 -9.47 11.98
C LYS A 78 3.27 -10.18 12.59
N VAL A 79 4.43 -10.07 11.95
CA VAL A 79 5.70 -10.61 12.47
C VAL A 79 6.09 -9.92 13.78
N ILE A 80 5.99 -8.59 13.84
CA ILE A 80 6.29 -7.80 15.04
C ILE A 80 5.40 -8.23 16.23
N ILE A 81 4.10 -8.39 16.01
CA ILE A 81 3.15 -8.83 17.05
C ILE A 81 3.46 -10.26 17.50
N LYS A 82 3.78 -11.16 16.56
CA LYS A 82 4.13 -12.55 16.88
C LYS A 82 5.42 -12.65 17.71
N LEU A 83 6.41 -11.79 17.44
CA LEU A 83 7.65 -11.72 18.22
C LEU A 83 7.40 -11.15 19.62
N ASN A 84 6.55 -10.12 19.75
CA ASN A 84 6.20 -9.52 21.05
C ASN A 84 5.43 -10.49 21.97
N ASN A 85 4.53 -11.28 21.39
CA ASN A 85 3.68 -12.22 22.14
C ASN A 85 4.37 -13.56 22.43
N ASN A 86 5.65 -13.71 22.10
CA ASN A 86 6.40 -14.94 22.35
C ASN A 86 6.98 -14.93 23.78
N PRO A 87 6.56 -15.83 24.68
CA PRO A 87 6.90 -15.76 26.11
C PRO A 87 8.39 -15.95 26.44
N LYS A 88 9.23 -16.30 25.46
CA LYS A 88 10.68 -16.50 25.62
C LYS A 88 11.50 -15.22 25.84
N HIS A 89 10.92 -14.02 25.71
CA HIS A 89 11.65 -12.75 25.85
C HIS A 89 11.39 -12.01 27.18
N LYS A 90 10.76 -12.67 28.17
CA LYS A 90 10.44 -12.08 29.48
C LYS A 90 11.44 -12.36 30.62
N THR A 91 12.56 -13.02 30.36
CA THR A 91 13.63 -13.25 31.35
C THR A 91 14.83 -12.37 31.08
#